data_AF-G5NDE1-F1
#
_entry.id   AF-G5NDE1-F1
#
_cell.length_a   1.000
_cell.length_b   1.000
_cell.length_c   1.000
_cell.angle_alpha   90.00
_cell.angle_beta   90.00
_cell.angle_gamma   90.00
#
_symmetry.space_group_name_H-M   'P 1'
#
loop_
_entity.id
_entity.type
_entity.pdbx_description
1 polymer ?
#
loop_
_entity_poly.entity_id
_entity_poly.type
_entity_poly.pdbx_seq_one_letter_code
_entity_poly.pdbx_strand_id
1 'polypeptide(L)' 'ARGILESKFLELKQKFQQGEVPLPSFWGGFRVSIEQMEFWQGGEHRLHDRFLYQRDDGAWKIDRLAP' A
#
# COMPACT_ATOMS: atom_id res chain seq x y z
N ALA A 1 25.72 -5.38 -13.36
CA ALA A 1 24.54 -4.75 -12.73
C ALA A 1 24.84 -4.21 -11.34
N ARG A 2 25.24 -5.05 -10.37
CA ARG A 2 25.53 -4.65 -8.98
C ARG A 2 26.55 -3.51 -8.84
N GLY A 3 27.68 -3.59 -9.53
CA GLY A 3 28.73 -2.56 -9.44
C GLY A 3 28.27 -1.15 -9.84
N ILE A 4 27.30 -1.02 -10.75
CA ILE A 4 26.74 0.28 -11.16
C ILE A 4 25.93 0.90 -10.01
N LEU A 5 25.16 0.08 -9.29
CA LEU A 5 24.39 0.52 -8.13
C LEU A 5 25.31 0.92 -6.97
N GLU A 6 26.38 0.16 -6.74
CA GLU A 6 27.38 0.45 -5.70
C GLU A 6 28.12 1.75 -5.98
N SER A 7 28.55 1.99 -7.23
CA SER A 7 29.16 3.25 -7.63
C SER A 7 28.23 4.46 -7.45
N LYS A 8 26.97 4.35 -7.91
CA LYS A 8 25.94 5.39 -7.73
C LYS A 8 25.69 5.69 -6.25
N PHE A 9 25.66 4.65 -5.41
CA PHE A 9 25.47 4.82 -3.98
C PHE A 9 26.64 5.57 -3.33
N LEU A 10 27.89 5.19 -3.62
CA LEU A 10 29.07 5.86 -3.08
C LEU A 10 29.15 7.32 -3.52
N GLU A 11 28.83 7.61 -4.78
CA GLU A 11 28.74 8.98 -5.32
C GLU A 11 27.75 9.83 -4.52
N LEU A 12 26.52 9.33 -4.32
CA LEU A 12 25.48 10.05 -3.57
C LEU A 12 25.83 10.20 -2.08
N LYS A 13 26.45 9.17 -1.48
CA LYS A 13 26.92 9.21 -0.08
C LYS A 13 27.98 10.31 0.13
N GLN A 14 28.89 10.50 -0.83
CA GLN A 14 29.86 11.58 -0.78
C GLN A 14 29.21 12.95 -1.04
N LYS A 15 28.33 13.04 -2.04
CA LYS A 15 27.62 14.27 -2.40
C LYS A 15 26.81 14.87 -1.24
N PHE A 16 26.19 14.02 -0.43
CA PHE A 16 25.38 14.43 0.71
C PHE A 16 26.08 14.16 2.06
N GLN A 17 27.41 14.10 2.07
CA GLN A 17 28.20 13.84 3.29
C GLN A 17 28.05 14.95 4.34
N GLN A 18 27.81 16.19 3.90
CA GLN A 18 27.59 17.35 4.75
C GLN A 18 26.22 17.95 4.42
N GLY A 19 25.32 17.97 5.41
CA GLY A 19 23.95 18.45 5.23
C GLY A 19 22.93 17.31 5.18
N GLU A 20 21.74 17.63 4.68
CA GLU A 20 20.60 16.72 4.65
C GLU A 20 20.36 16.17 3.23
N VAL A 21 19.94 14.92 3.11
CA VAL A 21 19.56 14.33 1.83
C VAL A 21 18.19 14.90 1.44
N PRO A 22 18.08 15.69 0.35
CA PRO A 22 16.80 16.26 -0.03
C PRO A 22 15.84 15.16 -0.50
N LEU A 23 14.55 15.35 -0.23
CA LEU A 23 13.50 14.52 -0.78
C LEU A 23 13.53 14.57 -2.32
N PRO A 24 13.75 13.45 -3.02
CA PRO A 24 13.78 13.46 -4.48
C PRO A 24 12.40 13.81 -5.06
N SER A 25 12.36 14.55 -6.17
CA SER A 25 11.11 14.97 -6.83
C SER A 25 10.24 13.82 -7.33
N PHE A 26 10.83 12.63 -7.53
CA PHE A 26 10.14 11.40 -7.92
C PHE A 26 9.72 10.54 -6.72
N TRP A 27 10.04 10.96 -5.49
CA TRP A 27 9.72 10.22 -4.28
C TRP A 27 8.51 10.84 -3.61
N GLY A 28 7.53 10.01 -3.28
CA GLY A 28 6.26 10.44 -2.72
C GLY A 28 5.41 9.24 -2.33
N GLY A 29 4.10 9.45 -2.25
CA GLY A 29 3.15 8.41 -1.88
C GLY A 29 1.96 8.36 -2.81
N PHE A 30 1.28 7.22 -2.81
CA PHE A 30 -0.02 7.03 -3.45
C PHE A 30 -1.09 6.85 -2.38
N ARG A 31 -2.30 7.31 -2.68
CA ARG A 31 -3.49 7.01 -1.89
C ARG A 31 -4.40 6.12 -2.71
N VAL A 32 -4.79 4.99 -2.14
CA VAL A 32 -5.83 4.12 -2.71
C VAL A 32 -7.17 4.65 -2.20
N SER A 33 -8.03 5.11 -3.12
CA SER A 33 -9.43 5.37 -2.78
C SER A 33 -10.13 4.02 -2.59
N ILE A 34 -10.94 3.94 -1.54
CA ILE A 34 -11.65 2.71 -1.23
C ILE A 34 -12.99 2.74 -1.93
N GLU A 35 -13.10 1.98 -3.01
CA GLU A 35 -14.39 1.69 -3.65
C GLU A 35 -15.10 0.52 -2.97
N GLN A 36 -14.30 -0.47 -2.51
CA GLN A 36 -14.79 -1.69 -1.87
C GLN A 36 -13.80 -2.18 -0.81
N MET A 37 -14.32 -2.79 0.26
CA MET A 37 -13.54 -3.49 1.30
C MET A 37 -14.24 -4.79 1.67
N GLU A 38 -13.48 -5.88 1.77
CA GLU A 38 -14.01 -7.14 2.28
C GLU A 38 -13.39 -7.47 3.64
N PHE A 39 -14.25 -7.75 4.62
CA PHE A 39 -13.84 -8.33 5.89
C PHE A 39 -14.13 -9.82 5.83
N TRP A 40 -13.06 -10.61 5.93
CA TRP A 40 -13.13 -12.06 5.98
C TRP A 40 -12.74 -12.53 7.38
N GLN A 41 -13.57 -13.38 7.97
CA GLN A 41 -13.31 -14.00 9.27
C GLN A 41 -13.48 -15.52 9.17
N GLY A 42 -12.51 -16.24 9.74
CA GLY A 42 -12.56 -17.70 9.81
C GLY A 42 -13.74 -18.18 10.66
N GLY A 43 -14.52 -19.12 10.14
CA GLY A 43 -15.62 -19.77 10.85
C GLY A 43 -15.43 -21.29 10.93
N GLU A 44 -16.09 -21.91 11.90
CA GLU A 44 -16.08 -23.37 12.06
C GLU A 44 -16.63 -24.07 10.80
N HIS A 45 -16.20 -25.30 10.57
CA HIS A 45 -16.64 -26.12 9.43
C HIS A 45 -16.44 -25.48 8.03
N ARG A 46 -15.53 -24.50 7.89
CA ARG A 46 -15.28 -23.72 6.66
C ARG A 46 -16.42 -22.76 6.28
N LEU A 47 -17.28 -22.43 7.22
CA LEU A 47 -18.34 -21.44 7.04
C LEU A 47 -17.83 -20.06 7.45
N HIS A 48 -16.97 -19.49 6.61
CA HIS A 48 -16.39 -18.16 6.77
C HIS A 48 -17.43 -17.05 6.77
N ASP A 49 -17.23 -16.04 7.62
CA ASP A 49 -17.99 -14.81 7.55
C ASP A 49 -17.30 -13.85 6.58
N ARG A 50 -18.07 -13.40 5.59
CA ARG A 50 -17.59 -12.47 4.56
C ARG A 50 -18.54 -11.28 4.48
N PHE A 51 -18.04 -10.11 4.81
CA PHE A 51 -18.78 -8.85 4.72
C PHE A 51 -18.12 -7.94 3.69
N LEU A 52 -18.84 -7.63 2.61
CA LEU A 52 -18.38 -6.71 1.57
C LEU A 52 -19.01 -5.33 1.80
N TYR A 53 -18.18 -4.32 1.99
CA TYR A 53 -18.54 -2.92 2.01
C TYR A 53 -18.31 -2.35 0.62
N GLN A 54 -19.34 -1.79 -0.01
CA GLN A 54 -19.25 -1.12 -1.29
C GLN A 54 -19.69 0.34 -1.15
N ARG A 55 -18.96 1.25 -1.78
CA ARG A 55 -19.36 2.66 -1.82
C ARG A 55 -20.58 2.80 -2.73
N ASP A 56 -21.65 3.38 -2.21
CA ASP A 56 -22.90 3.59 -2.94
C ASP A 56 -23.53 4.92 -2.49
N ASP A 57 -23.75 5.86 -3.41
CA ASP A 57 -24.31 7.21 -3.17
C ASP A 57 -23.76 7.94 -1.92
N GLY A 58 -22.45 7.84 -1.68
CA GLY A 58 -21.78 8.50 -0.56
C GLY A 58 -21.91 7.77 0.79
N ALA A 59 -22.65 6.67 0.83
CA ALA A 59 -22.76 5.74 1.95
C ALA A 59 -22.00 4.43 1.68
N TRP A 60 -22.02 3.53 2.66
CA TRP A 60 -21.52 2.17 2.53
C TRP A 60 -22.69 1.20 2.50
N LYS A 61 -22.83 0.46 1.40
CA LYS A 61 -23.69 -0.71 1.31
C LYS A 61 -22.94 -1.92 1.84
N ILE A 62 -23.58 -2.73 2.68
CA ILE A 62 -22.96 -3.91 3.31
C ILE A 62 -23.73 -5.14 2.88
N ASP A 63 -23.03 -6.10 2.28
CA ASP A 63 -23.58 -7.39 1.88
C ASP A 63 -22.81 -8.53 2.57
N ARG A 64 -23.53 -9.58 3.01
CA ARG A 64 -22.91 -10.83 3.47
C ARG A 64 -22.74 -11.76 2.29
N LEU A 65 -21.52 -12.21 2.03
CA LEU A 65 -21.21 -13.14 0.94
C LEU A 65 -21.20 -14.58 1.45
N ALA A 66 -21.41 -15.52 0.53
CA ALA A 66 -21.26 -16.93 0.82
C ALA A 66 -19.78 -17.25 1.16
N PRO A 67 -19.53 -18.12 2.15
CA PRO A 67 -18.19 -18.56 2.56
C PRO A 67 -17.39 -19.23 1.44
#